data_AF-A0A3M1F8X2-F1
#
_entry.id   AF-A0A3M1F8X2-F1
#
_cell.length_a   1.000
_cell.length_b   1.000
_cell.length_c   1.000
_cell.angle_alpha   90.00
_cell.angle_beta   90.00
_cell.angle_gamma   90.00
#
_symmetry.space_group_name_H-M   'P 1'
#
loop_
_entity.id
_entity.type
_entity.pdbx_description
1 polymer ?
#
loop_
_entity_poly.entity_id
_entity_poly.type
_entity_poly.pdbx_seq_one_letter_code
_entity_poly.pdbx_strand_id
1 'polypeptide(L)'
;MSKLDEVIERIRREQHFFKKIDLREGDISSGQINLENHELILNYNPDWLKENSSPQLSSFLSKMNIDDEKILEVLVRDVFYHEIGHRGSRKEKGCPGNVQVLAKSFLDPLYKSTGIEDKASLAYLANSLTDLIDNTILRKVDDDTGLSTMNGFYLFLYEQSKLAGKFNKIYEAYARLSLYLFGTKPAKELIKPALTYDPEVNTAITNFLERTGISSMTTIVQQGSKTVKVKDVERIREYLKDENNWEDIARIYGEEIGKLFDKDMNQQNLFGSGSSDSDSSDSGDNGSESSDSGSSGSDDNGSAQGEDLDEILNKIFGKPQSGSDNNFEYRDGFSDELNRKDTKRDIIRSYFGGSEAGTMPGWMENFEYLENLYELLASDKVFELVMPPTEAKTFPIINIGEKSFDYEENSVSDIVGVGFNGSSLDLLVARYKYEISVKATDGYDDKPDFAFCMLDTSGSMLEPMPEGPPLGDVVNPKGTVQWRYNSRYHVALIGYFIIEQRFKDLGIAGSDLAFANFSESTLCAEGYQDSRRLALSPQRGGTFINLELIEEYVERTNSIILTISDGDIANADIVAQKLLEVNENNYCIHIQIGEPTQFSEYIRQGGVIVKYIKKEDDFYDFLIDITDRFYR
;
A
#
# COMPACT_ATOMS: atom_id res chain seq x y z
N MET A 1 8.69 -5.62 -41.08
CA MET A 1 8.59 -6.10 -39.71
C MET A 1 9.99 -6.50 -39.32
N SER A 2 10.58 -5.86 -38.32
CA SER A 2 11.87 -6.27 -37.78
C SER A 2 11.73 -7.67 -37.16
N LYS A 3 12.81 -8.45 -37.00
CA LYS A 3 12.74 -9.73 -36.26
C LYS A 3 12.23 -9.52 -34.83
N LEU A 4 12.53 -8.37 -34.25
CA LEU A 4 12.04 -7.97 -32.93
C LEU A 4 10.52 -7.75 -32.92
N ASP A 5 9.97 -7.11 -33.96
CA ASP A 5 8.52 -6.96 -34.12
C ASP A 5 7.84 -8.34 -34.22
N GLU A 6 8.44 -9.31 -34.93
CA GLU A 6 7.90 -10.67 -35.04
C GLU A 6 7.87 -11.39 -33.68
N VAL A 7 8.93 -11.20 -32.88
CA VAL A 7 9.02 -11.72 -31.51
C VAL A 7 7.93 -11.12 -30.65
N ILE A 8 7.73 -9.80 -30.70
CA ILE A 8 6.67 -9.09 -29.97
C ILE A 8 5.28 -9.55 -30.42
N GLU A 9 5.04 -9.75 -31.72
CA GLU A 9 3.77 -10.24 -32.22
C GLU A 9 3.50 -11.71 -31.87
N ARG A 10 4.55 -12.55 -31.76
CA ARG A 10 4.41 -13.90 -31.19
C ARG A 10 4.04 -13.83 -29.71
N ILE A 11 4.80 -13.04 -28.96
CA ILE A 11 4.60 -12.75 -27.54
C ILE A 11 3.15 -12.31 -27.26
N ARG A 12 2.66 -11.30 -28.00
CA ARG A 12 1.29 -10.78 -27.89
C ARG A 12 0.21 -11.85 -28.13
N ARG A 13 0.50 -12.85 -28.95
CA ARG A 13 -0.42 -13.98 -29.23
C ARG A 13 -0.43 -15.04 -28.13
N GLU A 14 0.70 -15.23 -27.46
CA GLU A 14 0.88 -16.29 -26.45
C GLU A 14 0.44 -15.85 -25.05
N GLN A 15 0.47 -14.55 -24.77
CA GLN A 15 0.06 -13.99 -23.49
C GLN A 15 -1.33 -13.35 -23.56
N HIS A 16 -2.06 -13.37 -22.45
CA HIS A 16 -3.40 -12.78 -22.35
C HIS A 16 -3.58 -11.82 -21.17
N PHE A 17 -2.54 -11.66 -20.37
CA PHE A 17 -2.60 -10.84 -19.16
C PHE A 17 -2.37 -9.37 -19.48
N PHE A 18 -1.37 -9.07 -20.30
CA PHE A 18 -1.03 -7.71 -20.71
C PHE A 18 -1.92 -7.26 -21.87
N LYS A 19 -2.64 -6.16 -21.67
CA LYS A 19 -3.42 -5.48 -22.70
C LYS A 19 -2.51 -4.73 -23.67
N LYS A 20 -1.36 -4.27 -23.17
CA LYS A 20 -0.39 -3.47 -23.91
C LYS A 20 1.02 -3.98 -23.64
N ILE A 21 1.80 -4.13 -24.70
CA ILE A 21 3.24 -4.41 -24.62
C ILE A 21 3.93 -3.32 -25.41
N ASP A 22 4.68 -2.48 -24.70
CA ASP A 22 5.47 -1.39 -25.22
C ASP A 22 6.93 -1.80 -25.24
N LEU A 23 7.59 -1.51 -26.36
CA LEU A 23 9.02 -1.72 -26.52
C LEU A 23 9.66 -0.34 -26.66
N ARG A 24 10.68 -0.06 -25.86
CA ARG A 24 11.35 1.25 -25.80
C ARG A 24 12.86 1.06 -25.93
N GLU A 25 13.49 1.97 -26.67
CA GLU A 25 14.94 2.06 -26.69
C GLU A 25 15.40 2.74 -25.39
N GLY A 26 16.46 2.22 -24.78
CA GLY A 26 17.08 2.78 -23.58
C GLY A 26 18.53 2.31 -23.43
N ASP A 27 19.23 2.81 -22.41
CA ASP A 27 20.66 2.50 -22.23
C ASP A 27 20.90 1.09 -21.66
N ILE A 28 19.89 0.54 -20.97
CA ILE A 28 19.95 -0.77 -20.34
C ILE A 28 18.73 -1.61 -20.73
N SER A 29 18.92 -2.92 -20.77
CA SER A 29 17.82 -3.85 -21.00
C SER A 29 17.07 -4.12 -19.70
N SER A 30 15.75 -3.88 -19.69
CA SER A 30 14.91 -4.07 -18.49
C SER A 30 13.46 -4.39 -18.84
N GLY A 31 12.75 -4.99 -17.90
CA GLY A 31 11.30 -5.19 -17.94
C GLY A 31 10.64 -4.38 -16.83
N GLN A 32 9.48 -3.79 -17.12
CA GLN A 32 8.65 -3.13 -16.12
C GLN A 32 7.18 -3.46 -16.35
N ILE A 33 6.53 -3.93 -15.30
CA ILE A 33 5.09 -4.24 -15.33
C ILE A 33 4.30 -3.11 -14.66
N ASN A 34 3.35 -2.53 -15.39
CA ASN A 34 2.28 -1.73 -14.82
C ASN A 34 1.00 -2.57 -14.75
N LEU A 35 0.65 -3.01 -13.54
CA LEU A 35 -0.54 -3.85 -13.33
C LEU A 35 -1.85 -3.09 -13.37
N GLU A 36 -1.85 -1.77 -13.16
CA GLU A 36 -3.07 -0.96 -13.22
C GLU A 36 -3.62 -0.95 -14.64
N ASN A 37 -2.73 -0.74 -15.61
CA ASN A 37 -3.08 -0.69 -17.02
C ASN A 37 -2.93 -2.06 -17.71
N HIS A 38 -2.45 -3.07 -17.00
CA HIS A 38 -2.00 -4.35 -17.57
C HIS A 38 -1.04 -4.10 -18.75
N GLU A 39 -0.04 -3.27 -18.52
CA GLU A 39 0.96 -2.88 -19.50
C GLU A 39 2.31 -3.47 -19.11
N LEU A 40 3.04 -3.97 -20.10
CA LEU A 40 4.43 -4.38 -19.96
C LEU A 40 5.30 -3.47 -20.82
N ILE A 41 6.29 -2.82 -20.20
CA ILE A 41 7.28 -1.99 -20.88
C ILE A 41 8.59 -2.78 -20.90
N LEU A 42 9.12 -3.03 -22.09
CA LEU A 42 10.41 -3.66 -22.31
C LEU A 42 11.37 -2.61 -22.83
N ASN A 43 12.41 -2.30 -22.06
CA ASN A 43 13.49 -1.44 -22.53
C ASN A 43 14.60 -2.32 -23.11
N TYR A 44 15.19 -1.90 -24.22
CA TYR A 44 16.34 -2.57 -24.82
C TYR A 44 17.36 -1.56 -25.31
N ASN A 45 18.64 -1.94 -25.22
CA ASN A 45 19.73 -1.16 -25.76
C ASN A 45 20.02 -1.56 -27.22
N PRO A 46 19.77 -0.71 -28.22
CA PRO A 46 20.02 -1.05 -29.62
C PRO A 46 21.52 -1.27 -29.93
N ASP A 47 22.41 -0.67 -29.13
CA ASP A 47 23.87 -0.77 -29.21
C ASP A 47 24.46 -1.85 -28.28
N TRP A 48 23.62 -2.70 -27.66
CA TRP A 48 24.03 -3.66 -26.62
C TRP A 48 25.28 -4.48 -26.97
N LEU A 49 25.34 -5.04 -28.19
CA LEU A 49 26.49 -5.86 -28.63
C LEU A 49 27.79 -5.05 -28.72
N LYS A 50 27.70 -3.80 -29.20
CA LYS A 50 28.86 -2.91 -29.36
C LYS A 50 29.45 -2.55 -28.01
N GLU A 51 28.61 -2.29 -27.03
CA GLU A 51 29.02 -1.90 -25.67
C GLU A 51 29.51 -3.08 -24.83
N ASN A 52 28.95 -4.27 -25.06
CA ASN A 52 29.24 -5.47 -24.30
C ASN A 52 30.24 -6.42 -24.98
N SER A 53 30.79 -6.06 -26.14
CA SER A 53 31.66 -6.94 -26.92
C SER A 53 32.88 -7.42 -26.13
N SER A 54 33.09 -8.73 -26.09
CA SER A 54 34.27 -9.35 -25.49
C SER A 54 34.56 -10.74 -26.05
N PRO A 55 35.78 -11.26 -25.86
CA PRO A 55 36.10 -12.64 -26.19
C PRO A 55 35.22 -13.67 -25.46
N GLN A 56 34.86 -13.40 -24.20
CA GLN A 56 34.00 -14.26 -23.39
C GLN A 56 32.58 -14.31 -23.94
N LEU A 57 32.01 -13.14 -24.29
CA LEU A 57 30.70 -13.03 -24.92
C LEU A 57 30.68 -13.76 -26.27
N SER A 58 31.67 -13.51 -27.12
CA SER A 58 31.79 -14.20 -28.43
C SER A 58 31.83 -15.73 -28.26
N SER A 59 32.56 -16.22 -27.24
CA SER A 59 32.62 -17.65 -26.93
C SER A 59 31.27 -18.20 -26.46
N PHE A 60 30.52 -17.44 -25.67
CA PHE A 60 29.19 -17.80 -25.21
C PHE A 60 28.20 -17.87 -26.37
N LEU A 61 28.10 -16.79 -27.16
CA LEU A 61 27.20 -16.68 -28.32
C LEU A 61 27.42 -17.84 -29.31
N SER A 62 28.67 -18.12 -29.67
CA SER A 62 29.02 -19.24 -30.55
C SER A 62 28.59 -20.60 -29.98
N LYS A 63 28.81 -20.86 -28.69
CA LYS A 63 28.43 -22.13 -28.05
C LYS A 63 26.92 -22.29 -27.87
N MET A 64 26.20 -21.18 -27.76
CA MET A 64 24.74 -21.16 -27.65
C MET A 64 24.05 -21.03 -29.01
N ASN A 65 24.80 -20.97 -30.11
CA ASN A 65 24.28 -20.78 -31.47
C ASN A 65 23.41 -19.51 -31.60
N ILE A 66 23.85 -18.42 -30.98
CA ILE A 66 23.21 -17.10 -31.04
C ILE A 66 24.05 -16.23 -31.97
N ASP A 67 23.51 -15.95 -33.15
CA ASP A 67 24.12 -15.02 -34.11
C ASP A 67 23.99 -13.58 -33.61
N ASP A 68 24.91 -12.70 -34.01
CA ASP A 68 24.91 -11.28 -33.61
C ASP A 68 23.56 -10.58 -33.85
N GLU A 69 22.90 -10.90 -34.98
CA GLU A 69 21.58 -10.37 -35.33
C GLU A 69 20.43 -10.83 -34.41
N LYS A 70 20.62 -11.89 -33.62
CA LYS A 70 19.59 -12.49 -32.75
C LYS A 70 19.76 -12.11 -31.28
N ILE A 71 20.83 -11.40 -30.93
CA ILE A 71 21.15 -11.08 -29.53
C ILE A 71 20.00 -10.29 -28.88
N LEU A 72 19.56 -9.22 -29.53
CA LEU A 72 18.46 -8.39 -29.02
C LEU A 72 17.15 -9.18 -28.95
N GLU A 73 16.87 -10.01 -29.95
CA GLU A 73 15.70 -10.90 -29.93
C GLU A 73 15.73 -11.83 -28.71
N VAL A 74 16.86 -12.51 -28.46
CA VAL A 74 17.00 -13.46 -27.35
C VAL A 74 16.92 -12.75 -26.00
N LEU A 75 17.53 -11.57 -25.89
CA LEU A 75 17.50 -10.74 -24.69
C LEU A 75 16.07 -10.29 -24.36
N VAL A 76 15.41 -9.62 -25.31
CA VAL A 76 14.06 -9.08 -25.11
C VAL A 76 13.04 -10.20 -24.88
N ARG A 77 13.15 -11.31 -25.61
CA ARG A 77 12.28 -12.48 -25.42
C ARG A 77 12.40 -13.06 -24.01
N ASP A 78 13.61 -13.23 -23.50
CA ASP A 78 13.81 -13.87 -22.20
C ASP A 78 13.49 -12.92 -21.03
N VAL A 79 13.77 -11.62 -21.17
CA VAL A 79 13.26 -10.60 -20.22
C VAL A 79 11.73 -10.62 -20.19
N PHE A 80 11.09 -10.65 -21.36
CA PHE A 80 9.64 -10.76 -21.42
C PHE A 80 9.09 -12.02 -20.73
N TYR A 81 9.70 -13.19 -20.99
CA TYR A 81 9.23 -14.43 -20.38
C TYR A 81 9.37 -14.40 -18.87
N HIS A 82 10.47 -13.83 -18.35
CA HIS A 82 10.66 -13.59 -16.93
C HIS A 82 9.51 -12.75 -16.33
N GLU A 83 9.18 -11.61 -16.94
CA GLU A 83 8.07 -10.77 -16.45
C GLU A 83 6.71 -11.49 -16.46
N ILE A 84 6.44 -12.31 -17.49
CA ILE A 84 5.23 -13.13 -17.52
C ILE A 84 5.25 -14.25 -16.49
N GLY A 85 6.41 -14.84 -16.27
CA GLY A 85 6.58 -15.97 -15.37
C GLY A 85 6.08 -15.64 -13.97
N HIS A 86 6.26 -14.41 -13.49
CA HIS A 86 5.74 -14.03 -12.19
C HIS A 86 4.21 -14.14 -12.04
N ARG A 87 3.44 -14.01 -13.12
CA ARG A 87 1.97 -14.22 -13.12
C ARG A 87 1.57 -15.60 -13.59
N GLY A 88 2.40 -16.19 -14.44
CA GLY A 88 2.12 -17.43 -15.14
C GLY A 88 1.35 -17.22 -16.43
N SER A 89 1.08 -18.33 -17.09
CA SER A 89 0.30 -18.42 -18.32
C SER A 89 -1.01 -19.16 -18.07
N ARG A 90 -1.84 -19.31 -19.11
CA ARG A 90 -3.03 -20.20 -19.04
C ARG A 90 -2.70 -21.65 -18.68
N LYS A 91 -1.46 -22.09 -18.95
CA LYS A 91 -1.05 -23.49 -18.78
C LYS A 91 -0.22 -23.71 -17.53
N GLU A 92 0.40 -22.66 -17.00
CA GLU A 92 1.37 -22.76 -15.92
C GLU A 92 1.17 -21.61 -14.94
N LYS A 93 1.08 -21.94 -13.65
CA LYS A 93 1.10 -20.94 -12.60
C LYS A 93 2.47 -20.25 -12.54
N GLY A 94 2.44 -18.96 -12.25
CA GLY A 94 3.64 -18.17 -12.02
C GLY A 94 4.11 -18.16 -10.58
N CYS A 95 5.30 -17.60 -10.34
CA CYS A 95 5.84 -17.40 -9.00
C CYS A 95 6.11 -15.90 -8.76
N PRO A 96 5.37 -15.21 -7.87
CA PRO A 96 4.43 -15.75 -6.87
C PRO A 96 3.02 -16.01 -7.41
N GLY A 97 2.72 -15.63 -8.65
CA GLY A 97 1.41 -15.79 -9.30
C GLY A 97 0.40 -14.69 -8.91
N ASN A 98 0.31 -14.38 -7.63
CA ASN A 98 -0.51 -13.28 -7.10
C ASN A 98 0.11 -12.67 -5.83
N VAL A 99 -0.42 -11.52 -5.44
CA VAL A 99 0.09 -10.72 -4.31
C VAL A 99 -0.18 -11.36 -2.95
N GLN A 100 -1.25 -12.15 -2.79
CA GLN A 100 -1.54 -12.86 -1.55
C GLN A 100 -0.47 -13.93 -1.27
N VAL A 101 -0.07 -14.67 -2.31
CA VAL A 101 1.00 -15.65 -2.23
C VAL A 101 2.36 -14.96 -2.03
N LEU A 102 2.61 -13.82 -2.68
CA LEU A 102 3.81 -13.01 -2.40
C LEU A 102 3.89 -12.63 -0.91
N ALA A 103 2.81 -12.06 -0.37
CA ALA A 103 2.75 -11.62 1.02
C ALA A 103 2.96 -12.79 1.99
N LYS A 104 2.21 -13.89 1.81
CA LYS A 104 2.18 -15.00 2.76
C LYS A 104 3.38 -15.94 2.63
N SER A 105 3.75 -16.33 1.41
CA SER A 105 4.75 -17.36 1.17
C SER A 105 6.17 -16.82 1.03
N PHE A 106 6.35 -15.51 0.82
CA PHE A 106 7.66 -14.91 0.63
C PHE A 106 7.95 -13.79 1.65
N LEU A 107 7.19 -12.69 1.63
CA LEU A 107 7.48 -11.52 2.47
C LEU A 107 7.43 -11.85 3.96
N ASP A 108 6.40 -12.55 4.43
CA ASP A 108 6.26 -12.92 5.85
C ASP A 108 7.37 -13.85 6.36
N PRO A 109 7.69 -14.97 5.68
CA PRO A 109 8.80 -15.85 6.09
C PRO A 109 10.15 -15.16 6.03
N LEU A 110 10.38 -14.31 5.02
CA LEU A 110 11.60 -13.50 4.91
C LEU A 110 11.70 -12.49 6.05
N TYR A 111 10.61 -11.79 6.38
CA TYR A 111 10.58 -10.87 7.52
C TYR A 111 10.90 -11.62 8.82
N LYS A 112 10.20 -12.73 9.10
CA LYS A 112 10.37 -13.53 10.31
C LYS A 112 11.80 -14.08 10.47
N SER A 113 12.45 -14.44 9.36
CA SER A 113 13.81 -14.99 9.37
C SER A 113 14.93 -13.95 9.40
N THR A 114 14.71 -12.78 8.81
CA THR A 114 15.74 -11.74 8.65
C THR A 114 15.62 -10.59 9.67
N GLY A 115 14.40 -10.31 10.15
CA GLY A 115 14.09 -9.12 10.95
C GLY A 115 14.29 -7.80 10.18
N ILE A 116 14.26 -7.82 8.85
CA ILE A 116 14.37 -6.62 8.02
C ILE A 116 13.02 -5.89 8.03
N GLU A 117 12.99 -4.73 8.68
CA GLU A 117 11.80 -3.86 8.74
C GLU A 117 11.68 -2.93 7.53
N ASP A 118 12.81 -2.61 6.88
CA ASP A 118 12.80 -1.82 5.65
C ASP A 118 12.11 -2.59 4.52
N LYS A 119 10.91 -2.11 4.15
CA LYS A 119 10.04 -2.77 3.16
C LYS A 119 10.73 -2.95 1.82
N ALA A 120 11.55 -1.99 1.42
CA ALA A 120 12.14 -1.97 0.11
C ALA A 120 13.31 -2.98 0.01
N SER A 121 14.10 -3.13 1.07
CA SER A 121 15.09 -4.22 1.23
C SER A 121 14.44 -5.60 1.28
N LEU A 122 13.32 -5.73 2.02
CA LEU A 122 12.59 -6.99 2.10
C LEU A 122 11.97 -7.38 0.75
N ALA A 123 11.40 -6.41 0.03
CA ALA A 123 10.87 -6.59 -1.32
C ALA A 123 11.97 -7.02 -2.29
N TYR A 124 13.17 -6.43 -2.22
CA TYR A 124 14.31 -6.86 -3.03
C TYR A 124 14.70 -8.33 -2.76
N LEU A 125 14.76 -8.73 -1.48
CA LEU A 125 15.03 -10.12 -1.12
C LEU A 125 13.95 -11.07 -1.67
N ALA A 126 12.68 -10.72 -1.51
CA ALA A 126 11.56 -11.48 -2.04
C ALA A 126 11.65 -11.60 -3.56
N ASN A 127 11.88 -10.49 -4.27
CA ASN A 127 12.03 -10.45 -5.71
C ASN A 127 13.17 -11.37 -6.17
N SER A 128 14.35 -11.26 -5.55
CA SER A 128 15.49 -12.11 -5.89
C SER A 128 15.20 -13.61 -5.77
N LEU A 129 14.39 -14.01 -4.78
CA LEU A 129 13.99 -15.40 -4.62
C LEU A 129 12.89 -15.81 -5.61
N THR A 130 11.88 -14.96 -5.82
CA THR A 130 10.81 -15.25 -6.79
C THR A 130 11.37 -15.37 -8.19
N ASP A 131 12.34 -14.52 -8.57
CA ASP A 131 13.05 -14.59 -9.84
C ASP A 131 13.82 -15.90 -9.98
N LEU A 132 14.51 -16.36 -8.92
CA LEU A 132 15.23 -17.64 -8.95
C LEU A 132 14.30 -18.81 -9.24
N ILE A 133 13.14 -18.84 -8.58
CA ILE A 133 12.12 -19.88 -8.76
C ILE A 133 11.54 -19.77 -10.16
N ASP A 134 11.07 -18.58 -10.53
CA ASP A 134 10.40 -18.32 -11.79
C ASP A 134 11.28 -18.66 -13.00
N ASN A 135 12.51 -18.14 -13.02
CA ASN A 135 13.49 -18.41 -14.07
C ASN A 135 13.83 -19.91 -14.19
N THR A 136 13.78 -20.65 -13.07
CA THR A 136 13.96 -22.10 -13.08
C THR A 136 12.75 -22.83 -13.70
N ILE A 137 11.54 -22.37 -13.40
CA ILE A 137 10.28 -22.91 -13.95
C ILE A 137 10.21 -22.63 -15.46
N LEU A 138 10.51 -21.40 -15.88
CA LEU A 138 10.42 -20.94 -17.26
C LEU A 138 11.41 -21.59 -18.21
N ARG A 139 12.56 -22.07 -17.72
CA ARG A 139 13.61 -22.62 -18.59
C ARG A 139 13.13 -23.84 -19.37
N LYS A 140 12.74 -23.67 -20.62
CA LYS A 140 12.45 -24.78 -21.54
C LYS A 140 13.50 -24.79 -22.63
N VAL A 141 13.76 -25.97 -23.16
CA VAL A 141 14.40 -26.06 -24.46
C VAL A 141 13.26 -25.93 -25.45
N ASP A 142 13.31 -24.89 -26.27
CA ASP A 142 12.36 -24.69 -27.35
C ASP A 142 12.57 -25.82 -28.38
N ASP A 143 11.53 -26.62 -28.63
CA ASP A 143 11.61 -27.82 -29.46
C ASP A 143 11.90 -27.49 -30.95
N ASP A 144 11.52 -26.29 -31.40
CA ASP A 144 11.64 -25.86 -32.81
C ASP A 144 13.02 -25.25 -33.11
N THR A 145 13.56 -24.48 -32.17
CA THR A 145 14.81 -23.73 -32.32
C THR A 145 15.99 -24.38 -31.62
N GLY A 146 15.74 -25.30 -30.68
CA GLY A 146 16.75 -25.91 -29.81
C GLY A 146 17.37 -24.94 -28.81
N LEU A 147 16.88 -23.70 -28.72
CA LEU A 147 17.39 -22.68 -27.80
C LEU A 147 16.75 -22.84 -26.42
N SER A 148 17.55 -22.67 -25.37
CA SER A 148 17.02 -22.53 -24.02
C SER A 148 16.33 -21.17 -23.88
N THR A 149 15.14 -21.12 -23.30
CA THR A 149 14.35 -19.89 -23.08
C THR A 149 14.91 -18.93 -22.03
N MET A 150 16.20 -19.06 -21.65
CA MET A 150 16.84 -18.25 -20.58
C MET A 150 18.30 -17.88 -20.91
N ASN A 151 18.69 -17.89 -22.20
CA ASN A 151 20.03 -17.44 -22.59
C ASN A 151 20.17 -15.92 -22.50
N GLY A 152 19.10 -15.19 -22.81
CA GLY A 152 19.00 -13.74 -22.68
C GLY A 152 19.17 -13.27 -21.24
N PHE A 153 18.72 -14.05 -20.27
CA PHE A 153 18.98 -13.76 -18.86
C PHE A 153 20.48 -13.74 -18.51
N TYR A 154 21.30 -14.61 -19.11
CA TYR A 154 22.76 -14.55 -18.91
C TYR A 154 23.43 -13.41 -19.66
N LEU A 155 22.82 -12.93 -20.77
CA LEU A 155 23.25 -11.69 -21.40
C LEU A 155 22.94 -10.50 -20.48
N PHE A 156 21.75 -10.45 -19.88
CA PHE A 156 21.39 -9.46 -18.87
C PHE A 156 22.37 -9.48 -17.68
N LEU A 157 22.63 -10.63 -17.05
CA LEU A 157 23.62 -10.71 -15.96
C LEU A 157 25.02 -10.25 -16.39
N TYR A 158 25.39 -10.48 -17.65
CA TYR A 158 26.66 -10.04 -18.19
C TYR A 158 26.72 -8.52 -18.34
N GLU A 159 25.66 -7.88 -18.87
CA GLU A 159 25.50 -6.43 -18.91
C GLU A 159 25.58 -5.82 -17.50
N GLN A 160 24.85 -6.39 -16.54
CA GLN A 160 24.91 -5.95 -15.13
C GLN A 160 26.33 -6.06 -14.56
N SER A 161 27.10 -7.08 -14.95
CA SER A 161 28.49 -7.21 -14.52
C SER A 161 29.42 -6.14 -15.09
N LYS A 162 29.09 -5.56 -16.24
CA LYS A 162 29.87 -4.46 -16.83
C LYS A 162 29.65 -3.16 -16.10
N LEU A 163 28.41 -2.91 -15.69
CA LEU A 163 28.05 -1.75 -14.89
C LEU A 163 28.67 -1.84 -13.48
N ALA A 164 28.57 -3.02 -12.85
CA ALA A 164 29.05 -3.25 -11.49
C ALA A 164 30.58 -3.38 -11.37
N GLY A 165 31.23 -3.91 -12.41
CA GLY A 165 32.57 -4.49 -12.36
C GLY A 165 32.62 -5.82 -11.59
N LYS A 166 32.20 -5.83 -10.32
CA LYS A 166 32.06 -7.03 -9.48
C LYS A 166 30.70 -7.05 -8.81
N PHE A 167 30.12 -8.24 -8.72
CA PHE A 167 28.88 -8.39 -7.98
C PHE A 167 29.12 -8.22 -6.49
N ASN A 168 28.16 -7.57 -5.84
CA ASN A 168 28.09 -7.54 -4.40
C ASN A 168 27.69 -8.94 -3.86
N LYS A 169 27.79 -9.17 -2.54
CA LYS A 169 27.63 -10.51 -1.95
C LYS A 169 26.28 -11.15 -2.24
N ILE A 170 25.18 -10.41 -2.06
CA ILE A 170 23.83 -10.91 -2.28
C ILE A 170 23.56 -11.19 -3.76
N TYR A 171 23.95 -10.27 -4.65
CA TYR A 171 23.75 -10.44 -6.09
C TYR A 171 24.64 -11.56 -6.65
N GLU A 172 25.86 -11.72 -6.12
CA GLU A 172 26.68 -12.88 -6.41
C GLU A 172 25.98 -14.19 -6.00
N ALA A 173 25.37 -14.23 -4.81
CA ALA A 173 24.63 -15.40 -4.35
C ALA A 173 23.49 -15.75 -5.31
N TYR A 174 22.68 -14.75 -5.69
CA TYR A 174 21.62 -14.87 -6.69
C TYR A 174 22.14 -15.38 -8.04
N ALA A 175 23.17 -14.75 -8.61
CA ALA A 175 23.74 -15.13 -9.91
C ALA A 175 24.30 -16.56 -9.90
N ARG A 176 24.93 -16.97 -8.79
CA ARG A 176 25.48 -18.32 -8.63
C ARG A 176 24.41 -19.37 -8.38
N LEU A 177 23.36 -19.06 -7.64
CA LEU A 177 22.19 -19.91 -7.52
C LEU A 177 21.48 -20.09 -8.86
N SER A 178 21.33 -19.01 -9.65
CA SER A 178 20.80 -19.08 -11.01
C SER A 178 21.63 -20.01 -11.91
N LEU A 179 22.96 -19.86 -11.88
CA LEU A 179 23.88 -20.76 -12.59
C LEU A 179 23.77 -22.21 -12.09
N TYR A 180 23.58 -22.41 -10.79
CA TYR A 180 23.41 -23.74 -10.20
C TYR A 180 22.09 -24.37 -10.62
N LEU A 181 20.96 -23.66 -10.56
CA LEU A 181 19.62 -24.19 -10.78
C LEU A 181 19.33 -24.44 -12.26
N PHE A 182 19.74 -23.54 -13.13
CA PHE A 182 19.33 -23.61 -14.54
C PHE A 182 20.43 -23.22 -15.54
N GLY A 183 21.65 -22.93 -15.08
CA GLY A 183 22.76 -22.51 -15.92
C GLY A 183 23.48 -23.59 -16.71
N THR A 184 24.23 -23.11 -17.70
CA THR A 184 25.07 -23.91 -18.58
C THR A 184 26.55 -23.63 -18.32
N LYS A 185 27.43 -24.52 -18.77
CA LYS A 185 28.89 -24.28 -18.69
C LYS A 185 29.30 -23.01 -19.45
N PRO A 186 28.81 -22.72 -20.68
CA PRO A 186 29.05 -21.44 -21.34
C PRO A 186 28.62 -20.23 -20.50
N ALA A 187 27.41 -20.25 -19.93
CA ALA A 187 26.91 -19.15 -19.09
C ALA A 187 27.80 -18.90 -17.86
N LYS A 188 28.27 -19.99 -17.22
CA LYS A 188 29.20 -19.89 -16.10
C LYS A 188 30.51 -19.19 -16.50
N GLU A 189 31.08 -19.53 -17.64
CA GLU A 189 32.33 -18.89 -18.10
C GLU A 189 32.11 -17.42 -18.50
N LEU A 190 30.91 -17.07 -19.00
CA LEU A 190 30.55 -15.69 -19.32
C LEU A 190 30.55 -14.80 -18.08
N ILE A 191 29.91 -15.26 -16.99
CA ILE A 191 29.69 -14.47 -15.77
C ILE A 191 30.86 -14.58 -14.78
N LYS A 192 31.70 -15.62 -14.87
CA LYS A 192 32.84 -15.87 -13.98
C LYS A 192 33.71 -14.64 -13.66
N PRO A 193 34.03 -13.74 -14.60
CA PRO A 193 34.82 -12.53 -14.30
C PRO A 193 34.17 -11.59 -13.29
N ALA A 194 32.84 -11.61 -13.15
CA ALA A 194 32.09 -10.76 -12.23
C ALA A 194 32.08 -11.30 -10.78
N LEU A 195 32.31 -12.60 -10.61
CA LEU A 195 32.23 -13.28 -9.32
C LEU A 195 33.47 -12.98 -8.46
N THR A 196 33.26 -12.78 -7.17
CA THR A 196 34.29 -12.59 -6.14
C THR A 196 34.68 -13.90 -5.47
N TYR A 197 33.77 -14.88 -5.42
CA TYR A 197 33.94 -16.15 -4.72
C TYR A 197 34.16 -16.01 -3.22
N ASP A 198 33.58 -14.97 -2.62
CA ASP A 198 33.64 -14.73 -1.19
C ASP A 198 33.23 -15.99 -0.38
N PRO A 199 34.03 -16.41 0.64
CA PRO A 199 33.71 -17.55 1.49
C PRO A 199 32.34 -17.52 2.16
N GLU A 200 31.85 -16.34 2.54
CA GLU A 200 30.53 -16.18 3.15
C GLU A 200 29.42 -16.50 2.13
N VAL A 201 29.57 -16.01 0.90
CA VAL A 201 28.67 -16.32 -0.21
C VAL A 201 28.67 -17.83 -0.50
N ASN A 202 29.85 -18.47 -0.51
CA ASN A 202 29.97 -19.93 -0.67
C ASN A 202 29.20 -20.69 0.41
N THR A 203 29.35 -20.25 1.66
CA THR A 203 28.73 -20.89 2.83
C THR A 203 27.22 -20.75 2.78
N ALA A 204 26.71 -19.54 2.53
CA ALA A 204 25.29 -19.24 2.43
C ALA A 204 24.60 -20.06 1.31
N ILE A 205 25.19 -20.11 0.11
CA ILE A 205 24.68 -20.93 -1.00
C ILE A 205 24.66 -22.41 -0.64
N THR A 206 25.74 -22.91 -0.02
CA THR A 206 25.85 -24.34 0.33
C THR A 206 24.77 -24.72 1.35
N ASN A 207 24.65 -23.93 2.41
CA ASN A 207 23.61 -24.13 3.43
C ASN A 207 22.21 -24.06 2.83
N PHE A 208 21.93 -23.08 1.97
CA PHE A 208 20.64 -22.95 1.30
C PHE A 208 20.31 -24.21 0.49
N LEU A 209 21.24 -24.68 -0.36
CA LEU A 209 21.02 -25.86 -1.21
C LEU A 209 20.90 -27.16 -0.40
N GLU A 210 21.61 -27.29 0.72
CA GLU A 210 21.54 -28.47 1.59
C GLU A 210 20.24 -28.48 2.42
N ARG A 211 19.88 -27.35 3.01
CA ARG A 211 18.69 -27.24 3.89
C ARG A 211 17.38 -27.33 3.14
N THR A 212 17.32 -26.81 1.91
CA THR A 212 16.18 -27.02 0.99
C THR A 212 16.15 -28.44 0.40
N GLY A 213 17.23 -29.22 0.57
CA GLY A 213 17.38 -30.55 -0.01
C GLY A 213 17.69 -30.56 -1.52
N ILE A 214 17.76 -29.39 -2.18
CA ILE A 214 18.04 -29.26 -3.62
C ILE A 214 19.37 -29.93 -3.99
N SER A 215 20.40 -29.82 -3.15
CA SER A 215 21.72 -30.43 -3.41
C SER A 215 21.68 -31.96 -3.54
N SER A 216 20.67 -32.60 -2.93
CA SER A 216 20.46 -34.04 -2.98
C SER A 216 19.71 -34.51 -4.23
N MET A 217 19.03 -33.59 -4.94
CA MET A 217 18.21 -33.87 -6.12
C MET A 217 19.09 -34.13 -7.34
N THR A 218 19.46 -35.40 -7.47
CA THR A 218 20.46 -35.87 -8.43
C THR A 218 19.99 -37.16 -9.07
N THR A 219 20.35 -37.34 -10.32
CA THR A 219 20.09 -38.54 -11.10
C THR A 219 21.40 -39.12 -11.63
N ILE A 220 21.37 -40.37 -12.04
CA ILE A 220 22.53 -41.08 -12.55
C ILE A 220 22.39 -41.18 -14.06
N VAL A 221 23.36 -40.62 -14.79
CA VAL A 221 23.41 -40.70 -16.26
C VAL A 221 24.63 -41.48 -16.72
N GLN A 222 24.48 -42.21 -17.81
CA GLN A 222 25.59 -42.86 -18.51
C GLN A 222 26.25 -41.87 -19.46
N GLN A 223 27.52 -41.56 -19.24
CA GLN A 223 28.33 -40.74 -20.12
C GLN A 223 29.47 -41.60 -20.69
N GLY A 224 29.22 -42.22 -21.85
CA GLY A 224 30.10 -43.24 -22.42
C GLY A 224 30.07 -44.52 -21.57
N SER A 225 31.22 -44.92 -21.01
CA SER A 225 31.35 -46.08 -20.12
C SER A 225 31.31 -45.72 -18.63
N LYS A 226 31.13 -44.43 -18.28
CA LYS A 226 31.12 -43.96 -16.90
C LYS A 226 29.71 -43.56 -16.46
N THR A 227 29.33 -44.06 -15.30
CA THR A 227 28.17 -43.61 -14.55
C THR A 227 28.52 -42.32 -13.82
N VAL A 228 27.84 -41.22 -14.12
CA VAL A 228 28.06 -39.92 -13.48
C VAL A 228 26.79 -39.49 -12.77
N LYS A 229 26.92 -39.07 -11.50
CA LYS A 229 25.86 -38.44 -10.74
C LYS A 229 25.74 -36.99 -11.20
N VAL A 230 24.62 -36.64 -11.81
CA VAL A 230 24.31 -35.29 -12.27
C VAL A 230 23.09 -34.76 -11.53
N LYS A 231 22.91 -33.45 -11.55
CA LYS A 231 21.74 -32.80 -10.97
C LYS A 231 20.47 -33.19 -11.73
N ASP A 232 19.40 -33.49 -11.01
CA ASP A 232 18.09 -33.78 -11.59
C ASP A 232 17.31 -32.46 -11.76
N VAL A 233 17.48 -31.82 -12.92
CA VAL A 233 16.91 -30.50 -13.20
C VAL A 233 15.39 -30.53 -13.13
N GLU A 234 14.75 -31.59 -13.61
CA GLU A 234 13.29 -31.66 -13.65
C GLU A 234 12.71 -31.82 -12.26
N ARG A 235 13.31 -32.70 -11.43
CA ARG A 235 12.90 -32.83 -10.03
C ARG A 235 13.06 -31.53 -9.23
N ILE A 236 14.14 -30.78 -9.48
CA ILE A 236 14.33 -29.46 -8.86
C ILE A 236 13.25 -28.49 -9.31
N ARG A 237 12.94 -28.46 -10.61
CA ARG A 237 11.84 -27.63 -11.14
C ARG A 237 10.51 -27.99 -10.48
N GLU A 238 10.17 -29.27 -10.41
CA GLU A 238 8.92 -29.74 -9.79
C GLU A 238 8.83 -29.31 -8.33
N TYR A 239 9.94 -29.45 -7.58
CA TYR A 239 10.03 -28.99 -6.19
C TYR A 239 9.81 -27.47 -6.06
N LEU A 240 10.47 -26.66 -6.90
CA LEU A 240 10.34 -25.21 -6.89
C LEU A 240 8.99 -24.72 -7.41
N LYS A 241 8.28 -25.51 -8.21
CA LYS A 241 6.94 -25.18 -8.74
C LYS A 241 5.82 -25.43 -7.72
N ASP A 242 6.06 -26.25 -6.71
CA ASP A 242 5.08 -26.60 -5.69
C ASP A 242 5.01 -25.52 -4.59
N GLU A 243 3.91 -24.76 -4.59
CA GLU A 243 3.62 -23.66 -3.66
C GLU A 243 3.74 -24.07 -2.18
N ASN A 244 3.50 -25.35 -1.86
CA ASN A 244 3.63 -25.86 -0.49
C ASN A 244 5.07 -25.79 0.03
N ASN A 245 6.06 -25.69 -0.85
CA ASN A 245 7.47 -25.55 -0.47
C ASN A 245 7.90 -24.09 -0.35
N TRP A 246 7.14 -23.12 -0.88
CA TRP A 246 7.58 -21.73 -1.01
C TRP A 246 7.85 -21.06 0.34
N GLU A 247 7.00 -21.29 1.33
CA GLU A 247 7.17 -20.73 2.68
C GLU A 247 8.49 -21.19 3.32
N ASP A 248 8.80 -22.49 3.23
CA ASP A 248 10.02 -23.08 3.80
C ASP A 248 11.27 -22.64 3.03
N ILE A 249 11.18 -22.59 1.69
CA ILE A 249 12.24 -22.06 0.83
C ILE A 249 12.53 -20.60 1.17
N ALA A 250 11.51 -19.75 1.31
CA ALA A 250 11.65 -18.34 1.64
C ALA A 250 12.27 -18.15 3.04
N ARG A 251 11.82 -18.92 4.03
CA ARG A 251 12.43 -18.92 5.37
C ARG A 251 13.92 -19.29 5.32
N ILE A 252 14.30 -20.39 4.63
CA ILE A 252 15.71 -20.81 4.52
C ILE A 252 16.53 -19.78 3.72
N TYR A 253 15.94 -19.19 2.67
CA TYR A 253 16.58 -18.14 1.89
C TYR A 253 16.89 -16.91 2.75
N GLY A 254 15.92 -16.45 3.56
CA GLY A 254 16.15 -15.35 4.50
C GLY A 254 17.21 -15.69 5.55
N GLU A 255 17.17 -16.91 6.12
CA GLU A 255 18.13 -17.36 7.11
C GLU A 255 19.56 -17.52 6.57
N GLU A 256 19.76 -17.87 5.29
CA GLU A 256 21.10 -18.10 4.73
C GLU A 256 21.57 -16.97 3.81
N ILE A 257 20.76 -16.62 2.80
CA ILE A 257 21.09 -15.60 1.81
C ILE A 257 20.81 -14.20 2.36
N GLY A 258 19.77 -14.01 3.17
CA GLY A 258 19.45 -12.73 3.81
C GLY A 258 20.59 -12.19 4.69
N LYS A 259 21.45 -13.07 5.23
CA LYS A 259 22.67 -12.68 5.97
C LYS A 259 23.70 -11.91 5.12
N LEU A 260 23.64 -12.06 3.80
CA LEU A 260 24.51 -11.36 2.85
C LEU A 260 23.97 -9.96 2.48
N PHE A 261 22.76 -9.64 2.93
CA PHE A 261 22.17 -8.32 2.74
C PHE A 261 22.84 -7.33 3.69
N ASP A 262 23.44 -6.29 3.13
CA ASP A 262 24.03 -5.20 3.89
C ASP A 262 22.98 -4.11 4.07
N LYS A 263 22.66 -3.76 5.33
CA LYS A 263 21.64 -2.74 5.62
C LYS A 263 22.03 -1.35 5.14
N ASP A 264 23.33 -1.10 4.94
CA ASP A 264 23.85 0.17 4.45
C ASP A 264 23.90 0.20 2.90
N MET A 265 23.45 -0.85 2.21
CA MET A 265 23.31 -0.81 0.76
C MET A 265 22.20 0.15 0.37
N ASN A 266 22.61 1.29 -0.20
CA ASN A 266 21.70 2.15 -0.93
C ASN A 266 21.00 1.33 -2.04
N GLN A 267 19.69 1.47 -2.18
CA GLN A 267 18.90 0.69 -3.15
C GLN A 267 19.36 0.89 -4.60
N GLN A 268 19.89 2.07 -4.91
CA GLN A 268 20.51 2.37 -6.20
C GLN A 268 21.72 1.45 -6.50
N ASN A 269 22.34 0.87 -5.48
CA ASN A 269 23.43 -0.11 -5.60
C ASN A 269 22.93 -1.57 -5.63
N LEU A 270 21.62 -1.79 -5.51
CA LEU A 270 21.00 -3.11 -5.67
C LEU A 270 20.72 -3.31 -7.16
N PHE A 271 21.66 -4.00 -7.82
CA PHE A 271 21.65 -4.30 -9.26
C PHE A 271 20.35 -4.97 -9.70
N GLY A 272 19.85 -4.56 -10.88
CA GLY A 272 18.57 -5.01 -11.43
C GLY A 272 17.40 -4.04 -11.19
N SER A 273 17.58 -3.02 -10.36
CA SER A 273 16.68 -1.87 -10.34
C SER A 273 16.93 -1.00 -11.57
N GLY A 274 16.01 -1.03 -12.55
CA GLY A 274 16.17 -0.34 -13.83
C GLY A 274 16.07 1.19 -13.75
N SER A 275 16.81 1.86 -12.86
CA SER A 275 16.87 3.32 -12.82
C SER A 275 17.90 3.82 -13.85
N SER A 276 17.44 4.22 -15.02
CA SER A 276 18.21 5.08 -15.91
C SER A 276 18.05 6.53 -15.42
N ASP A 277 19.05 7.06 -14.73
CA ASP A 277 19.17 8.50 -14.50
C ASP A 277 19.46 9.18 -15.85
N SER A 278 18.41 9.64 -16.53
CA SER A 278 18.59 10.51 -17.69
C SER A 278 18.93 11.92 -17.17
N ASP A 279 20.22 12.21 -17.10
CA ASP A 279 20.75 13.55 -16.82
C ASP A 279 20.17 14.57 -17.82
N SER A 280 19.19 15.36 -17.38
CA SER A 280 18.81 16.58 -18.08
C SER A 280 19.88 17.63 -17.79
N SER A 281 20.79 17.83 -18.74
CA SER A 281 21.81 18.88 -18.69
C SER A 281 21.15 20.26 -18.71
N ASP A 282 20.92 20.84 -17.54
CA ASP A 282 20.56 22.25 -17.39
C ASP A 282 21.81 23.11 -17.60
N SER A 283 21.73 24.00 -18.58
CA SER A 283 22.82 24.87 -19.01
C SER A 283 22.49 26.30 -18.58
N GLY A 284 22.96 26.71 -17.40
CA GLY A 284 22.97 28.10 -16.94
C GLY A 284 24.28 28.35 -16.18
N ASP A 285 25.33 28.82 -16.84
CA ASP A 285 25.70 30.22 -17.08
C ASP A 285 26.11 31.02 -15.82
N ASN A 286 27.21 31.75 -16.01
CA ASN A 286 28.16 32.29 -15.07
C ASN A 286 27.62 33.39 -14.15
N GLY A 287 28.21 33.54 -12.95
CA GLY A 287 28.06 34.80 -12.24
C GLY A 287 28.70 34.95 -10.86
N SER A 288 29.95 35.39 -10.86
CA SER A 288 30.58 36.29 -9.86
C SER A 288 31.23 35.76 -8.57
N GLU A 289 32.47 36.21 -8.43
CA GLU A 289 33.40 36.20 -7.30
C GLU A 289 32.98 37.15 -6.16
N SER A 290 33.36 36.82 -4.92
CA SER A 290 33.95 37.73 -3.90
C SER A 290 34.05 36.96 -2.57
N SER A 291 35.24 36.51 -2.13
CA SER A 291 36.26 37.21 -1.33
C SER A 291 35.91 37.46 0.15
N ASP A 292 36.82 37.00 1.02
CA ASP A 292 37.20 37.55 2.33
C ASP A 292 36.16 37.58 3.47
N SER A 293 36.50 37.59 4.77
CA SER A 293 37.65 37.19 5.58
C SER A 293 37.29 37.57 7.03
N GLY A 294 37.64 36.74 8.02
CA GLY A 294 37.72 37.09 9.46
C GLY A 294 36.39 37.41 10.18
N SER A 295 36.30 37.49 11.50
CA SER A 295 37.16 37.17 12.64
C SER A 295 36.29 37.30 13.90
N SER A 296 36.53 36.44 14.90
CA SER A 296 36.44 36.68 16.36
C SER A 296 35.36 37.62 16.97
N GLY A 297 34.65 37.13 17.99
CA GLY A 297 34.05 38.00 19.00
C GLY A 297 33.12 37.29 19.99
N SER A 298 33.57 37.18 21.22
CA SER A 298 32.95 36.66 22.44
C SER A 298 31.73 37.47 22.95
N ASP A 299 30.76 36.83 23.62
CA ASP A 299 30.51 36.95 25.07
C ASP A 299 29.11 36.45 25.52
N ASP A 300 29.13 35.86 26.72
CA ASP A 300 28.08 35.54 27.70
C ASP A 300 26.67 36.16 27.56
N ASN A 301 25.63 35.33 27.68
CA ASN A 301 24.87 35.18 28.95
C ASN A 301 23.71 34.19 28.81
N GLY A 302 23.47 33.45 29.90
CA GLY A 302 22.46 32.40 29.96
C GLY A 302 21.01 32.89 30.01
N SER A 303 20.14 32.08 29.43
CA SER A 303 18.80 31.83 29.92
C SER A 303 18.44 30.40 29.56
N ALA A 304 18.15 29.58 30.57
CA ALA A 304 17.64 28.24 30.38
C ALA A 304 16.23 28.34 29.78
N GLN A 305 16.16 28.27 28.45
CA GLN A 305 14.93 27.92 27.73
C GLN A 305 15.02 26.42 27.46
N GLY A 306 13.98 25.70 27.86
CA GLY A 306 13.85 24.28 27.56
C GLY A 306 13.93 24.11 26.05
N GLU A 307 14.86 23.25 25.62
CA GLU A 307 14.92 22.81 24.23
C GLU A 307 13.55 22.21 23.87
N ASP A 308 12.95 22.77 22.82
CA ASP A 308 11.72 22.29 22.24
C ASP A 308 11.90 20.81 21.87
N LEU A 309 11.02 19.95 22.39
CA LEU A 309 11.11 18.50 22.19
C LEU A 309 11.12 18.16 20.69
N ASP A 310 10.47 18.99 19.88
CA ASP A 310 10.45 18.90 18.42
C ASP A 310 11.81 19.20 17.79
N GLU A 311 12.62 20.07 18.38
CA GLU A 311 13.98 20.38 17.88
C GLU A 311 14.97 19.24 18.20
N ILE A 312 14.78 18.55 19.32
CA ILE A 312 15.54 17.34 19.69
C ILE A 312 15.13 16.15 18.80
N LEU A 313 13.84 15.96 18.56
CA LEU A 313 13.33 14.89 17.68
C LEU A 313 13.78 15.11 16.23
N ASN A 314 13.78 16.36 15.74
CA ASN A 314 14.28 16.68 14.39
C ASN A 314 15.80 16.50 14.24
N LYS A 315 16.59 16.66 15.31
CA LYS A 315 18.04 16.37 15.32
C LYS A 315 18.34 14.86 15.35
N ILE A 316 17.47 14.06 15.95
CA ILE A 316 17.66 12.61 16.10
C ILE A 316 17.12 11.84 14.89
N PHE A 317 16.02 12.29 14.29
CA PHE A 317 15.34 11.58 13.20
C PHE A 317 15.50 12.21 11.81
N GLY A 318 16.06 13.42 11.72
CA GLY A 318 16.19 14.16 10.46
C GLY A 318 14.82 14.62 9.92
N LYS A 319 14.76 15.86 9.41
CA LYS A 319 13.60 16.28 8.63
C LYS A 319 13.56 15.46 7.33
N PRO A 320 12.42 14.88 6.92
CA PRO A 320 12.27 14.44 5.54
C PRO A 320 12.36 15.70 4.68
N GLN A 321 13.42 15.82 3.88
CA GLN A 321 13.48 16.82 2.83
C GLN A 321 12.43 16.44 1.78
N SER A 322 11.22 16.99 1.93
CA SER A 322 10.29 17.15 0.82
C SER A 322 10.84 18.24 -0.10
N GLY A 323 11.61 17.83 -1.11
CA GLY A 323 12.21 18.81 -2.02
C GLY A 323 13.27 18.27 -2.96
N SER A 324 13.02 17.11 -3.59
CA SER A 324 13.60 16.79 -4.90
C SER A 324 12.72 15.72 -5.57
N ASP A 325 11.89 16.16 -6.52
CA ASP A 325 10.92 15.34 -7.28
C ASP A 325 11.56 14.33 -8.27
N ASN A 326 12.75 13.79 -7.95
CA ASN A 326 13.45 12.79 -8.76
C ASN A 326 13.74 11.49 -7.99
N ASN A 327 12.87 11.08 -7.06
CA ASN A 327 12.85 9.70 -6.59
C ASN A 327 12.05 8.88 -7.61
N PHE A 328 12.75 8.33 -8.62
CA PHE A 328 12.18 7.29 -9.47
C PHE A 328 11.99 6.05 -8.59
N GLU A 329 10.82 5.94 -7.96
CA GLU A 329 10.43 4.79 -7.15
C GLU A 329 10.58 3.52 -8.00
N TYR A 330 11.29 2.54 -7.46
CA TYR A 330 11.37 1.20 -8.03
C TYR A 330 9.95 0.62 -8.10
N ARG A 331 9.33 0.68 -9.29
CA ARG A 331 7.99 0.17 -9.55
C ARG A 331 8.05 -1.26 -10.06
N ASP A 332 8.29 -2.18 -9.13
CA ASP A 332 7.84 -3.55 -9.31
C ASP A 332 6.30 -3.55 -9.26
N GLY A 333 5.67 -4.17 -10.25
CA GLY A 333 4.21 -4.22 -10.33
C GLY A 333 3.56 -4.80 -9.06
N PHE A 334 4.14 -5.84 -8.45
CA PHE A 334 3.64 -6.38 -7.18
C PHE A 334 3.76 -5.40 -6.03
N SER A 335 4.83 -4.61 -5.93
CA SER A 335 4.94 -3.55 -4.93
C SER A 335 3.82 -2.51 -5.09
N ASP A 336 3.51 -2.10 -6.32
CA ASP A 336 2.38 -1.21 -6.60
C ASP A 336 1.04 -1.86 -6.21
N GLU A 337 0.83 -3.14 -6.53
CA GLU A 337 -0.38 -3.89 -6.17
C GLU A 337 -0.50 -4.10 -4.66
N LEU A 338 0.59 -4.38 -3.96
CA LEU A 338 0.67 -4.54 -2.51
C LEU A 338 0.33 -3.24 -1.80
N ASN A 339 0.65 -2.10 -2.43
CA ASN A 339 0.32 -0.78 -1.91
C ASN A 339 -1.15 -0.38 -2.13
N ARG A 340 -1.90 -1.10 -2.98
CA ARG A 340 -3.33 -0.84 -3.17
C ARG A 340 -4.14 -1.20 -1.94
N LYS A 341 -5.08 -0.33 -1.63
CA LYS A 341 -5.97 -0.45 -0.48
C LYS A 341 -6.77 -1.76 -0.45
N ASP A 342 -7.40 -2.10 -1.57
CA ASP A 342 -8.20 -3.33 -1.67
C ASP A 342 -7.34 -4.59 -1.53
N THR A 343 -6.15 -4.58 -2.11
CA THR A 343 -5.17 -5.66 -1.94
C THR A 343 -4.77 -5.85 -0.49
N LYS A 344 -4.42 -4.76 0.23
CA LYS A 344 -4.07 -4.83 1.66
C LYS A 344 -5.22 -5.40 2.47
N ARG A 345 -6.46 -4.98 2.18
CA ARG A 345 -7.66 -5.51 2.83
C ARG A 345 -7.85 -7.01 2.55
N ASP A 346 -7.65 -7.46 1.32
CA ASP A 346 -7.74 -8.88 0.97
C ASP A 346 -6.66 -9.73 1.65
N ILE A 347 -5.43 -9.20 1.74
CA ILE A 347 -4.36 -9.82 2.52
C ILE A 347 -4.79 -9.90 3.99
N ILE A 348 -5.22 -8.79 4.59
CA ILE A 348 -5.66 -8.75 6.00
C ILE A 348 -6.83 -9.71 6.25
N ARG A 349 -7.81 -9.80 5.35
CA ARG A 349 -8.90 -10.81 5.41
C ARG A 349 -8.36 -12.23 5.51
N SER A 350 -7.30 -12.55 4.76
CA SER A 350 -6.69 -13.89 4.77
C SER A 350 -6.02 -14.23 6.10
N TYR A 351 -5.49 -13.22 6.82
CA TYR A 351 -4.97 -13.39 8.19
C TYR A 351 -6.10 -13.47 9.22
N PHE A 352 -7.19 -12.74 9.02
CA PHE A 352 -8.33 -12.69 9.93
C PHE A 352 -9.19 -13.96 9.89
N GLY A 353 -9.51 -14.47 8.70
CA GLY A 353 -10.43 -15.60 8.52
C GLY A 353 -9.78 -16.99 8.52
N GLY A 354 -8.45 -17.07 8.71
CA GLY A 354 -7.66 -18.28 8.58
C GLY A 354 -7.21 -18.90 9.92
N SER A 355 -6.36 -19.93 9.83
CA SER A 355 -5.69 -20.55 10.99
C SER A 355 -4.70 -19.63 11.72
N GLU A 356 -4.46 -18.45 11.17
CA GLU A 356 -3.54 -17.41 11.66
C GLU A 356 -4.30 -16.21 12.27
N ALA A 357 -5.58 -16.39 12.59
CA ALA A 357 -6.40 -15.38 13.24
C ALA A 357 -5.68 -14.77 14.45
N GLY A 358 -5.67 -13.43 14.53
CA GLY A 358 -4.94 -12.70 15.56
C GLY A 358 -3.46 -12.44 15.27
N THR A 359 -2.96 -12.78 14.08
CA THR A 359 -1.62 -12.37 13.63
C THR A 359 -1.69 -11.28 12.56
N MET A 360 -0.72 -10.38 12.57
CA MET A 360 -0.54 -9.36 11.52
C MET A 360 0.61 -9.77 10.60
N PRO A 361 0.58 -9.39 9.31
CA PRO A 361 1.72 -9.54 8.43
C PRO A 361 2.96 -8.87 9.03
N GLY A 362 4.07 -9.60 9.08
CA GLY A 362 5.27 -9.14 9.78
C GLY A 362 5.87 -7.88 9.15
N TRP A 363 5.82 -7.81 7.82
CA TRP A 363 6.32 -6.71 6.99
C TRP A 363 5.43 -5.47 6.95
N MET A 364 4.22 -5.53 7.53
CA MET A 364 3.30 -4.39 7.57
C MET A 364 3.53 -3.57 8.85
N GLU A 365 3.39 -2.26 8.73
CA GLU A 365 3.44 -1.36 9.89
C GLU A 365 2.17 -1.53 10.74
N ASN A 366 2.29 -1.36 12.06
CA ASN A 366 1.14 -1.58 12.96
C ASN A 366 -0.03 -0.64 12.64
N PHE A 367 0.26 0.65 12.40
CA PHE A 367 -0.75 1.63 12.02
C PHE A 367 -1.43 1.27 10.69
N GLU A 368 -0.64 0.93 9.67
CA GLU A 368 -1.15 0.54 8.35
C GLU A 368 -2.04 -0.69 8.42
N TYR A 369 -1.65 -1.71 9.19
CA TYR A 369 -2.44 -2.90 9.42
C TYR A 369 -3.76 -2.57 10.11
N LEU A 370 -3.72 -1.81 11.20
CA LEU A 370 -4.92 -1.46 11.97
C LEU A 370 -5.88 -0.57 11.19
N GLU A 371 -5.38 0.41 10.45
CA GLU A 371 -6.20 1.28 9.60
C GLU A 371 -6.99 0.45 8.58
N ASN A 372 -6.30 -0.42 7.84
CA ASN A 372 -6.96 -1.25 6.83
C ASN A 372 -7.90 -2.29 7.47
N LEU A 373 -7.56 -2.83 8.64
CA LEU A 373 -8.42 -3.75 9.39
C LEU A 373 -9.72 -3.09 9.82
N TYR A 374 -9.66 -1.93 10.48
CA TYR A 374 -10.87 -1.30 11.00
C TYR A 374 -11.75 -0.71 9.91
N GLU A 375 -11.17 -0.20 8.83
CA GLU A 375 -11.97 0.17 7.67
C GLU A 375 -12.68 -1.02 7.03
N LEU A 376 -12.00 -2.18 6.97
CA LEU A 376 -12.60 -3.41 6.49
C LEU A 376 -13.77 -3.82 7.38
N LEU A 377 -13.55 -3.92 8.70
CA LEU A 377 -14.59 -4.29 9.67
C LEU A 377 -15.78 -3.33 9.64
N ALA A 378 -15.53 -2.02 9.56
CA ALA A 378 -16.58 -1.03 9.41
C ALA A 378 -17.34 -1.20 8.08
N SER A 379 -16.64 -1.41 6.97
CA SER A 379 -17.27 -1.59 5.66
C SER A 379 -18.17 -2.82 5.61
N ASP A 380 -17.78 -3.92 6.27
CA ASP A 380 -18.58 -5.15 6.34
C ASP A 380 -19.89 -4.96 7.14
N LYS A 381 -19.92 -4.01 8.08
CA LYS A 381 -21.11 -3.67 8.90
C LYS A 381 -22.00 -2.60 8.26
N VAL A 382 -21.44 -1.75 7.39
CA VAL A 382 -22.13 -0.62 6.75
C VAL A 382 -22.92 -1.04 5.49
N PHE A 383 -23.02 -2.34 5.18
CA PHE A 383 -23.65 -2.92 3.98
C PHE A 383 -25.19 -2.72 3.87
N GLU A 384 -25.63 -1.47 3.86
CA GLU A 384 -26.81 -1.00 3.15
C GLU A 384 -26.39 0.28 2.41
N LEU A 385 -26.00 0.09 1.15
CA LEU A 385 -25.84 1.15 0.15
C LEU A 385 -27.21 1.79 -0.09
N VAL A 386 -27.62 2.68 0.79
CA VAL A 386 -28.51 3.76 0.38
C VAL A 386 -27.56 4.76 -0.26
N MET A 387 -27.36 4.66 -1.58
CA MET A 387 -26.80 5.81 -2.29
C MET A 387 -27.58 7.04 -1.81
N PRO A 388 -26.92 8.17 -1.50
CA PRO A 388 -27.65 9.40 -1.21
C PRO A 388 -28.72 9.54 -2.30
N PRO A 389 -30.00 9.68 -1.94
CA PRO A 389 -31.10 9.50 -2.88
C PRO A 389 -30.84 10.35 -4.12
N THR A 390 -30.39 9.71 -5.19
CA THR A 390 -30.16 10.40 -6.46
C THR A 390 -31.52 10.61 -7.06
N GLU A 391 -32.10 11.76 -6.80
CA GLU A 391 -33.33 12.16 -7.45
C GLU A 391 -33.01 12.56 -8.90
N ALA A 392 -33.84 12.08 -9.81
CA ALA A 392 -33.80 12.58 -11.18
C ALA A 392 -34.35 14.01 -11.17
N LYS A 393 -33.47 14.99 -11.12
CA LYS A 393 -33.84 16.40 -11.23
C LYS A 393 -33.88 16.79 -12.70
N THR A 394 -34.96 17.45 -13.08
CA THR A 394 -35.19 17.85 -14.45
C THR A 394 -34.85 19.32 -14.59
N PHE A 395 -33.85 19.63 -15.41
CA PHE A 395 -33.37 20.99 -15.62
C PHE A 395 -33.69 21.44 -17.05
N PRO A 396 -34.25 22.65 -17.24
CA PRO A 396 -34.40 23.23 -18.57
C PRO A 396 -33.03 23.72 -19.06
N ILE A 397 -32.46 23.12 -20.11
CA ILE A 397 -31.21 23.61 -20.72
C ILE A 397 -31.49 24.76 -21.69
N ILE A 398 -32.56 24.62 -22.47
CA ILE A 398 -32.86 25.52 -23.58
C ILE A 398 -34.33 25.92 -23.51
N ASN A 399 -34.55 27.22 -23.33
CA ASN A 399 -35.84 27.86 -23.51
C ASN A 399 -35.99 28.23 -24.99
N ILE A 400 -37.00 27.69 -25.68
CA ILE A 400 -37.25 27.97 -27.10
C ILE A 400 -38.51 28.83 -27.22
N GLY A 401 -38.30 30.09 -27.61
CA GLY A 401 -39.37 31.06 -27.82
C GLY A 401 -40.00 31.56 -26.53
N GLU A 402 -40.80 32.61 -26.64
CA GLU A 402 -41.43 33.30 -25.50
C GLU A 402 -42.95 33.34 -25.68
N LYS A 403 -43.69 33.30 -24.57
CA LYS A 403 -45.10 33.65 -24.49
C LYS A 403 -45.35 34.51 -23.25
N SER A 404 -46.44 35.27 -23.26
CA SER A 404 -46.93 35.96 -22.06
C SER A 404 -47.21 34.98 -20.93
N PHE A 405 -46.91 35.41 -19.71
CA PHE A 405 -47.19 34.68 -18.48
C PHE A 405 -48.71 34.58 -18.28
N ASP A 406 -49.19 33.35 -18.19
CA ASP A 406 -50.59 33.08 -17.87
C ASP A 406 -50.69 32.71 -16.38
N TYR A 407 -51.46 33.47 -15.60
CA TYR A 407 -51.59 33.27 -14.15
C TYR A 407 -52.29 31.95 -13.78
N GLU A 408 -53.03 31.33 -14.69
CA GLU A 408 -53.69 30.05 -14.46
C GLU A 408 -52.80 28.87 -14.87
N GLU A 409 -51.92 29.04 -15.87
CA GLU A 409 -51.10 27.96 -16.43
C GLU A 409 -49.63 27.98 -15.97
N ASN A 410 -49.10 29.12 -15.52
CA ASN A 410 -47.68 29.30 -15.25
C ASN A 410 -47.38 29.56 -13.77
N SER A 411 -46.30 28.96 -13.27
CA SER A 411 -45.78 29.26 -11.94
C SER A 411 -44.72 30.36 -12.01
N VAL A 412 -44.46 31.03 -10.89
CA VAL A 412 -43.45 32.11 -10.82
C VAL A 412 -42.06 31.63 -11.26
N SER A 413 -41.73 30.35 -11.05
CA SER A 413 -40.46 29.76 -11.50
C SER A 413 -40.34 29.61 -13.02
N ASP A 414 -41.43 29.80 -13.79
CA ASP A 414 -41.43 29.73 -15.24
C ASP A 414 -41.02 31.04 -15.92
N ILE A 415 -40.90 32.13 -15.16
CA ILE A 415 -40.58 33.46 -15.67
C ILE A 415 -39.12 33.49 -16.15
N VAL A 416 -38.94 33.77 -17.44
CA VAL A 416 -37.63 33.91 -18.08
C VAL A 416 -37.25 35.35 -18.35
N GLY A 417 -38.20 36.28 -18.23
CA GLY A 417 -37.95 37.70 -18.45
C GLY A 417 -39.21 38.56 -18.48
N VAL A 418 -39.07 39.76 -19.03
CA VAL A 418 -40.14 40.75 -19.17
C VAL A 418 -40.14 41.28 -20.60
N GLY A 419 -41.31 41.37 -21.21
CA GLY A 419 -41.47 41.77 -22.61
C GLY A 419 -42.68 42.68 -22.83
N PHE A 420 -42.95 43.01 -24.09
CA PHE A 420 -44.11 43.79 -24.46
C PHE A 420 -45.10 42.93 -25.24
N ASN A 421 -46.34 42.87 -24.75
CA ASN A 421 -47.47 42.33 -25.49
C ASN A 421 -48.32 43.49 -25.99
N GLY A 422 -48.03 43.95 -27.21
CA GLY A 422 -48.58 45.20 -27.74
C GLY A 422 -47.99 46.42 -27.05
N SER A 423 -48.83 47.21 -26.37
CA SER A 423 -48.43 48.43 -25.64
C SER A 423 -48.29 48.24 -24.12
N SER A 424 -48.51 47.03 -23.62
CA SER A 424 -48.38 46.69 -22.19
C SER A 424 -47.15 45.84 -21.93
N LEU A 425 -46.48 46.13 -20.81
CA LEU A 425 -45.40 45.31 -20.27
C LEU A 425 -46.01 44.02 -19.69
N ASP A 426 -45.40 42.89 -19.97
CA ASP A 426 -45.87 41.57 -19.56
C ASP A 426 -44.70 40.69 -19.11
N LEU A 427 -44.97 39.73 -18.23
CA LEU A 427 -43.98 38.73 -17.83
C LEU A 427 -43.89 37.68 -18.95
N LEU A 428 -42.69 37.22 -19.26
CA LEU A 428 -42.47 36.23 -20.31
C LEU A 428 -42.07 34.89 -19.70
N VAL A 429 -42.63 33.83 -20.26
CA VAL A 429 -42.25 32.44 -19.99
C VAL A 429 -41.79 31.76 -21.28
N ALA A 430 -40.96 30.73 -21.15
CA ALA A 430 -40.54 29.93 -22.30
C ALA A 430 -41.75 29.23 -22.92
N ARG A 431 -41.90 29.31 -24.25
CA ARG A 431 -42.99 28.61 -24.95
C ARG A 431 -42.78 27.10 -24.97
N TYR A 432 -41.53 26.67 -25.13
CA TYR A 432 -41.11 25.28 -25.04
C TYR A 432 -39.86 25.18 -24.16
N LYS A 433 -39.85 24.20 -23.26
CA LYS A 433 -38.69 23.87 -22.43
C LYS A 433 -38.10 22.55 -22.93
N TYR A 434 -36.83 22.56 -23.31
CA TYR A 434 -36.11 21.30 -23.50
C TYR A 434 -35.45 20.91 -22.19
N GLU A 435 -36.00 19.86 -21.60
CA GLU A 435 -35.62 19.36 -20.30
C GLU A 435 -34.61 18.22 -20.44
N ILE A 436 -33.57 18.22 -19.61
CA ILE A 436 -32.78 17.02 -19.36
C ILE A 436 -32.98 16.55 -17.94
N SER A 437 -33.11 15.25 -17.78
CA SER A 437 -33.05 14.62 -16.46
C SER A 437 -31.59 14.36 -16.12
N VAL A 438 -31.09 15.05 -15.10
CA VAL A 438 -29.79 14.80 -14.51
C VAL A 438 -30.01 14.06 -13.20
N LYS A 439 -29.22 13.03 -12.94
CA LYS A 439 -29.14 12.47 -11.58
C LYS A 439 -28.35 13.47 -10.74
N ALA A 440 -29.05 14.15 -9.84
CA ALA A 440 -28.43 15.08 -8.92
C ALA A 440 -28.50 14.48 -7.52
N THR A 441 -27.41 14.60 -6.76
CA THR A 441 -27.41 14.44 -5.31
C THR A 441 -27.70 15.79 -4.69
N ASP A 442 -28.58 15.84 -3.70
CA ASP A 442 -28.77 17.05 -2.92
C ASP A 442 -27.47 17.38 -2.19
N GLY A 443 -26.94 18.58 -2.46
CA GLY A 443 -26.00 19.23 -1.56
C GLY A 443 -26.78 19.61 -0.32
N TYR A 444 -26.22 19.34 0.84
CA TYR A 444 -26.89 19.67 2.09
C TYR A 444 -26.14 20.85 2.71
N ASP A 445 -26.66 22.05 2.50
CA ASP A 445 -25.98 23.29 2.90
C ASP A 445 -26.07 23.57 4.42
N ASP A 446 -27.00 22.91 5.15
CA ASP A 446 -27.29 23.14 6.59
C ASP A 446 -27.03 21.91 7.49
N LYS A 447 -26.15 20.98 7.07
CA LYS A 447 -25.82 19.82 7.91
C LYS A 447 -25.00 20.24 9.13
N PRO A 448 -25.14 19.53 10.26
CA PRO A 448 -24.16 19.69 11.32
C PRO A 448 -22.81 19.12 10.88
N ASP A 449 -21.73 19.82 11.19
CA ASP A 449 -20.38 19.27 11.02
C ASP A 449 -20.16 18.20 12.08
N PHE A 450 -19.66 17.02 11.70
CA PHE A 450 -19.19 16.09 12.74
C PHE A 450 -17.83 16.56 13.23
N ALA A 451 -17.87 17.46 14.20
CA ALA A 451 -16.69 18.16 14.66
C ALA A 451 -15.80 17.28 15.53
N PHE A 452 -16.37 16.43 16.41
CA PHE A 452 -15.58 15.91 17.51
C PHE A 452 -16.03 14.55 18.06
N CYS A 453 -15.09 13.60 18.12
CA CYS A 453 -15.27 12.31 18.80
C CYS A 453 -14.30 12.17 19.98
N MET A 454 -14.83 11.90 21.18
CA MET A 454 -14.05 11.58 22.37
C MET A 454 -14.15 10.10 22.71
N LEU A 455 -13.02 9.42 22.79
CA LEU A 455 -12.95 8.00 23.09
C LEU A 455 -12.16 7.71 24.36
N ASP A 456 -12.80 7.02 25.29
CA ASP A 456 -12.18 6.48 26.50
C ASP A 456 -11.14 5.40 26.13
N THR A 457 -9.92 5.56 26.66
CA THR A 457 -8.84 4.57 26.53
C THR A 457 -8.33 4.11 27.90
N SER A 458 -9.17 4.18 28.93
CA SER A 458 -8.86 3.69 30.27
C SER A 458 -8.72 2.16 30.28
N GLY A 459 -8.19 1.63 31.40
CA GLY A 459 -7.98 0.19 31.54
C GLY A 459 -9.25 -0.66 31.42
N SER A 460 -10.42 -0.12 31.80
CA SER A 460 -11.70 -0.82 31.73
C SER A 460 -12.16 -1.04 30.29
N MET A 461 -11.74 -0.19 29.35
CA MET A 461 -12.05 -0.35 27.93
C MET A 461 -11.37 -1.58 27.30
N LEU A 462 -10.40 -2.20 27.97
CA LEU A 462 -9.78 -3.46 27.55
C LEU A 462 -10.57 -4.71 27.97
N GLU A 463 -11.53 -4.56 28.88
CA GLU A 463 -12.43 -5.63 29.30
C GLU A 463 -13.43 -5.99 28.18
N PRO A 464 -14.04 -7.19 28.21
CA PRO A 464 -15.03 -7.57 27.20
C PRO A 464 -16.27 -6.67 27.27
N MET A 465 -17.02 -6.66 26.17
CA MET A 465 -18.39 -6.15 26.17
C MET A 465 -19.23 -6.81 27.28
N PRO A 466 -20.14 -6.06 27.95
CA PRO A 466 -20.97 -6.60 29.03
C PRO A 466 -21.76 -7.86 28.64
N GLU A 467 -22.28 -7.88 27.41
CA GLU A 467 -22.96 -9.01 26.80
C GLU A 467 -22.31 -9.34 25.45
N GLY A 468 -21.80 -10.55 25.28
CA GLY A 468 -21.14 -10.96 24.05
C GLY A 468 -20.23 -12.18 24.24
N PRO A 469 -19.47 -12.56 23.21
CA PRO A 469 -18.44 -13.59 23.34
C PRO A 469 -17.35 -13.17 24.36
N PRO A 470 -16.52 -14.10 24.86
CA PRO A 470 -15.35 -13.71 25.65
C PRO A 470 -14.35 -12.91 24.79
N LEU A 471 -13.34 -12.29 25.44
CA LEU A 471 -12.22 -11.69 24.73
C LEU A 471 -11.54 -12.73 23.83
N GLY A 472 -11.33 -12.37 22.57
CA GLY A 472 -10.59 -13.18 21.61
C GLY A 472 -9.09 -12.90 21.61
N ASP A 473 -8.47 -13.10 20.46
CA ASP A 473 -7.05 -12.85 20.24
C ASP A 473 -6.71 -11.35 20.27
N VAL A 474 -5.42 -11.06 20.43
CA VAL A 474 -4.88 -9.69 20.38
C VAL A 474 -5.03 -9.15 18.96
N VAL A 475 -5.62 -7.96 18.83
CA VAL A 475 -5.86 -7.33 17.53
C VAL A 475 -4.62 -6.61 17.04
N ASN A 476 -3.87 -5.97 17.94
CA ASN A 476 -2.73 -5.11 17.64
C ASN A 476 -1.42 -5.63 18.28
N PRO A 477 -0.84 -6.74 17.79
CA PRO A 477 0.26 -7.42 18.48
C PRO A 477 1.53 -6.56 18.64
N LYS A 478 1.75 -5.55 17.77
CA LYS A 478 2.89 -4.61 17.85
C LYS A 478 2.61 -3.35 18.69
N GLY A 479 1.39 -3.17 19.21
CA GLY A 479 1.04 -1.98 20.01
C GLY A 479 1.59 -2.00 21.43
N THR A 480 1.89 -0.83 21.98
CA THR A 480 2.31 -0.66 23.39
C THR A 480 1.20 -1.01 24.37
N VAL A 481 -0.04 -0.64 24.02
CA VAL A 481 -1.27 -1.03 24.72
C VAL A 481 -2.02 -1.99 23.82
N GLN A 482 -2.01 -3.27 24.17
CA GLN A 482 -2.70 -4.31 23.41
C GLN A 482 -4.17 -4.42 23.83
N TRP A 483 -5.07 -4.48 22.85
CA TRP A 483 -6.46 -4.83 23.03
C TRP A 483 -6.82 -6.08 22.23
N ARG A 484 -7.98 -6.67 22.54
CA ARG A 484 -8.40 -7.96 22.03
C ARG A 484 -9.74 -7.87 21.30
N TYR A 485 -10.04 -8.87 20.50
CA TYR A 485 -11.37 -9.00 19.93
C TYR A 485 -12.44 -9.00 21.02
N ASN A 486 -13.54 -8.33 20.73
CA ASN A 486 -14.65 -8.07 21.66
C ASN A 486 -14.31 -7.26 22.93
N SER A 487 -13.13 -6.61 23.00
CA SER A 487 -12.94 -5.58 24.03
C SER A 487 -13.85 -4.38 23.74
N ARG A 488 -14.25 -3.65 24.78
CA ARG A 488 -15.08 -2.43 24.63
C ARG A 488 -14.42 -1.42 23.69
N TYR A 489 -13.10 -1.28 23.81
CA TYR A 489 -12.29 -0.43 22.94
C TYR A 489 -12.32 -0.87 21.49
N HIS A 490 -12.20 -2.18 21.23
CA HIS A 490 -12.28 -2.72 19.87
C HIS A 490 -13.62 -2.41 19.22
N VAL A 491 -14.72 -2.63 19.96
CA VAL A 491 -16.07 -2.32 19.50
C VAL A 491 -16.24 -0.82 19.24
N ALA A 492 -15.76 0.03 20.15
CA ALA A 492 -15.79 1.47 20.00
C ALA A 492 -15.01 1.97 18.77
N LEU A 493 -13.84 1.38 18.48
CA LEU A 493 -13.06 1.68 17.28
C LEU A 493 -13.80 1.29 16.01
N ILE A 494 -14.45 0.13 15.95
CA ILE A 494 -15.29 -0.22 14.79
C ILE A 494 -16.38 0.84 14.60
N GLY A 495 -17.03 1.28 15.68
CA GLY A 495 -18.02 2.35 15.61
C GLY A 495 -17.48 3.67 15.08
N TYR A 496 -16.31 4.09 15.54
CA TYR A 496 -15.63 5.28 15.00
C TYR A 496 -15.40 5.16 13.49
N PHE A 497 -14.88 4.02 13.01
CA PHE A 497 -14.67 3.80 11.57
C PHE A 497 -15.99 3.62 10.79
N ILE A 498 -17.08 3.15 11.41
CA ILE A 498 -18.43 3.13 10.81
C ILE A 498 -18.90 4.55 10.52
N ILE A 499 -18.77 5.45 11.50
CA ILE A 499 -19.14 6.87 11.35
C ILE A 499 -18.31 7.50 10.24
N GLU A 500 -16.99 7.30 10.24
CA GLU A 500 -16.12 7.80 9.18
C GLU A 500 -16.52 7.29 7.80
N GLN A 501 -16.83 5.99 7.67
CA GLN A 501 -17.24 5.41 6.40
C GLN A 501 -18.57 5.97 5.94
N ARG A 502 -19.54 6.16 6.84
CA ARG A 502 -20.82 6.82 6.52
C ARG A 502 -20.61 8.25 6.03
N PHE A 503 -19.67 9.01 6.59
CA PHE A 503 -19.37 10.36 6.11
C PHE A 503 -18.74 10.38 4.74
N LYS A 504 -17.89 9.40 4.42
CA LYS A 504 -17.38 9.20 3.07
C LYS A 504 -18.53 8.90 2.10
N ASP A 505 -19.43 7.99 2.47
CA ASP A 505 -20.57 7.58 1.64
C ASP A 505 -21.55 8.75 1.38
N LEU A 506 -21.72 9.63 2.36
CA LEU A 506 -22.54 10.84 2.28
C LEU A 506 -21.83 12.01 1.57
N GLY A 507 -20.56 11.85 1.18
CA GLY A 507 -19.78 12.91 0.54
C GLY A 507 -19.46 14.10 1.45
N ILE A 508 -19.50 13.93 2.77
CA ILE A 508 -19.23 14.97 3.78
C ILE A 508 -17.92 14.75 4.53
N ALA A 509 -17.10 13.78 4.10
CA ALA A 509 -15.76 13.59 4.62
C ALA A 509 -14.85 14.76 4.18
N GLY A 510 -14.89 15.86 4.93
CA GLY A 510 -14.00 17.02 4.86
C GLY A 510 -13.07 17.06 6.07
N SER A 511 -11.97 17.80 5.97
CA SER A 511 -10.77 17.82 6.83
C SER A 511 -10.96 18.07 8.34
N ASP A 512 -12.17 18.35 8.82
CA ASP A 512 -12.35 18.99 10.12
C ASP A 512 -12.79 18.01 11.23
N LEU A 513 -12.66 16.71 10.96
CA LEU A 513 -12.82 15.67 11.97
C LEU A 513 -11.73 15.85 13.03
N ALA A 514 -12.14 16.22 14.24
CA ALA A 514 -11.29 16.18 15.40
C ALA A 514 -11.61 14.96 16.27
N PHE A 515 -10.57 14.42 16.88
CA PHE A 515 -10.64 13.25 17.74
C PHE A 515 -9.85 13.52 19.01
N ALA A 516 -10.42 13.14 20.14
CA ALA A 516 -9.69 13.09 21.40
C ALA A 516 -9.74 11.68 21.96
N ASN A 517 -8.59 11.17 22.39
CA ASN A 517 -8.59 10.04 23.32
C ASN A 517 -8.31 10.55 24.73
N PHE A 518 -8.95 9.93 25.72
CA PHE A 518 -8.78 10.31 27.11
C PHE A 518 -8.56 9.10 28.00
N SER A 519 -7.58 9.24 28.90
CA SER A 519 -7.34 8.32 30.00
C SER A 519 -6.76 9.11 31.18
N GLU A 520 -5.49 8.91 31.55
CA GLU A 520 -4.83 9.75 32.55
C GLU A 520 -4.53 11.16 32.02
N SER A 521 -4.41 11.29 30.70
CA SER A 521 -4.31 12.56 30.00
C SER A 521 -5.29 12.60 28.81
N THR A 522 -5.57 13.80 28.31
CA THR A 522 -6.34 14.00 27.08
C THR A 522 -5.39 14.39 25.97
N LEU A 523 -5.44 13.66 24.87
CA LEU A 523 -4.74 13.99 23.65
C LEU A 523 -5.78 14.30 22.59
N CYS A 524 -5.50 15.31 21.76
CA CYS A 524 -6.36 15.74 20.68
C CYS A 524 -5.59 15.65 19.36
N ALA A 525 -6.29 15.33 18.30
CA ALA A 525 -5.81 15.41 16.93
C ALA A 525 -6.91 16.00 16.06
N GLU A 526 -6.52 16.78 15.06
CA GLU A 526 -7.41 17.31 14.05
C GLU A 526 -6.98 16.78 12.69
N GLY A 527 -7.94 16.58 11.80
CA GLY A 527 -7.68 15.99 10.51
C GLY A 527 -7.79 14.49 10.53
N TYR A 528 -8.17 13.94 9.38
CA TYR A 528 -8.55 12.55 9.24
C TYR A 528 -7.44 11.56 9.62
N GLN A 529 -6.22 11.81 9.12
CA GLN A 529 -5.09 10.91 9.33
C GLN A 529 -4.56 10.96 10.76
N ASP A 530 -4.46 12.16 11.35
CA ASP A 530 -3.96 12.30 12.72
C ASP A 530 -4.99 11.81 13.74
N SER A 531 -6.28 12.07 13.50
CA SER A 531 -7.38 11.49 14.29
C SER A 531 -7.34 9.97 14.29
N ARG A 532 -7.13 9.33 13.12
CA ARG A 532 -6.96 7.88 13.03
C ARG A 532 -5.73 7.38 13.77
N ARG A 533 -4.58 8.05 13.61
CA ARG A 533 -3.34 7.68 14.32
C ARG A 533 -3.56 7.72 15.83
N LEU A 534 -4.24 8.75 16.32
CA LEU A 534 -4.56 8.89 17.73
C LEU A 534 -5.58 7.85 18.20
N ALA A 535 -6.62 7.59 17.40
CA ALA A 535 -7.59 6.55 17.67
C ALA A 535 -6.98 5.15 17.68
N LEU A 536 -5.92 4.88 16.91
CA LEU A 536 -5.24 3.57 16.89
C LEU A 536 -4.08 3.47 17.89
N SER A 537 -3.91 4.48 18.74
CA SER A 537 -2.84 4.58 19.74
C SER A 537 -3.43 4.86 21.14
N PRO A 538 -4.20 3.92 21.74
CA PRO A 538 -4.78 4.11 23.05
C PRO A 538 -3.74 4.34 24.13
N GLN A 539 -4.13 5.15 25.11
CA GLN A 539 -3.41 5.29 26.36
C GLN A 539 -3.80 4.17 27.34
N ARG A 540 -3.25 4.20 28.55
CA ARG A 540 -3.70 3.37 29.67
C ARG A 540 -3.59 4.19 30.94
N GLY A 541 -4.59 4.08 31.82
CA GLY A 541 -4.62 4.81 33.08
C GLY A 541 -6.02 4.98 33.62
N GLY A 542 -6.20 6.04 34.41
CA GLY A 542 -7.52 6.48 34.88
C GLY A 542 -8.37 7.10 33.78
N THR A 543 -9.45 7.77 34.18
CA THR A 543 -10.40 8.41 33.25
C THR A 543 -10.52 9.88 33.65
N PHE A 544 -9.82 10.76 32.94
CA PHE A 544 -9.78 12.20 33.17
C PHE A 544 -9.82 12.95 31.82
N ILE A 545 -10.59 14.04 31.77
CA ILE A 545 -10.73 14.86 30.57
C ILE A 545 -10.22 16.26 30.85
N ASN A 546 -9.17 16.70 30.16
CA ASN A 546 -8.71 18.08 30.20
C ASN A 546 -9.56 18.94 29.26
N LEU A 547 -10.47 19.74 29.83
CA LEU A 547 -11.39 20.58 29.08
C LEU A 547 -10.68 21.65 28.24
N GLU A 548 -9.56 22.19 28.72
CA GLU A 548 -8.81 23.25 28.02
C GLU A 548 -8.30 22.78 26.65
N LEU A 549 -8.00 21.48 26.52
CA LEU A 549 -7.49 20.90 25.27
C LEU A 549 -8.59 20.57 24.26
N ILE A 550 -9.84 20.48 24.71
CA ILE A 550 -10.98 20.13 23.86
C ILE A 550 -11.89 21.31 23.56
N GLU A 551 -11.69 22.45 24.25
CA GLU A 551 -12.57 23.61 24.23
C GLU A 551 -12.82 24.12 22.82
N GLU A 552 -11.76 24.29 22.03
CA GLU A 552 -11.85 24.74 20.64
C GLU A 552 -12.72 23.83 19.75
N TYR A 553 -12.72 22.51 20.00
CA TYR A 553 -13.49 21.56 19.20
C TYR A 553 -14.95 21.50 19.63
N VAL A 554 -15.22 21.60 20.94
CA VAL A 554 -16.59 21.53 21.46
C VAL A 554 -17.34 22.86 21.34
N GLU A 555 -16.64 23.99 21.22
CA GLU A 555 -17.27 25.32 21.05
C GLU A 555 -17.70 25.65 19.62
N ARG A 556 -17.40 24.78 18.66
CA ARG A 556 -17.97 24.87 17.30
C ARG A 556 -19.50 24.82 17.39
N THR A 557 -20.19 25.50 16.49
CA THR A 557 -21.67 25.56 16.47
C THR A 557 -22.24 24.64 15.41
N ASN A 558 -23.46 24.14 15.63
CA ASN A 558 -24.11 23.20 14.70
C ASN A 558 -23.22 21.98 14.42
N SER A 559 -22.65 21.41 15.48
CA SER A 559 -21.74 20.27 15.38
C SER A 559 -22.29 19.04 16.11
N ILE A 560 -21.89 17.86 15.66
CA ILE A 560 -22.12 16.61 16.39
C ILE A 560 -20.90 16.34 17.29
N ILE A 561 -21.16 16.16 18.58
CA ILE A 561 -20.15 15.81 19.58
C ILE A 561 -20.49 14.43 20.11
N LEU A 562 -19.65 13.46 19.78
CA LEU A 562 -19.82 12.08 20.22
C LEU A 562 -18.81 11.75 21.32
N THR A 563 -19.30 11.23 22.45
CA THR A 563 -18.45 10.74 23.53
C THR A 563 -18.74 9.27 23.79
N ILE A 564 -17.70 8.44 23.95
CA ILE A 564 -17.83 7.00 24.20
C ILE A 564 -16.99 6.64 25.43
N SER A 565 -17.62 6.06 26.45
CA SER A 565 -16.95 5.61 27.69
C SER A 565 -17.69 4.43 28.33
N ASP A 566 -17.00 3.69 29.19
CA ASP A 566 -17.57 2.58 29.96
C ASP A 566 -17.65 2.84 31.47
N GLY A 567 -17.25 4.02 31.95
CA GLY A 567 -17.09 4.28 33.39
C GLY A 567 -17.21 5.74 33.81
N ASP A 568 -16.93 5.99 35.09
CA ASP A 568 -16.95 7.33 35.68
C ASP A 568 -15.70 8.13 35.29
N ILE A 569 -15.90 9.41 34.96
CA ILE A 569 -14.84 10.37 34.69
C ILE A 569 -14.47 11.07 36.01
N ALA A 570 -13.19 11.18 36.33
CA ALA A 570 -12.70 11.71 37.61
C ALA A 570 -13.18 13.15 37.86
N ASN A 571 -13.27 13.98 36.81
CA ASN A 571 -13.82 15.33 36.82
C ASN A 571 -15.18 15.41 36.11
N ALA A 572 -16.02 14.37 36.29
CA ALA A 572 -17.33 14.24 35.66
C ALA A 572 -18.26 15.44 35.87
N ASP A 573 -18.21 16.10 37.02
CA ASP A 573 -19.03 17.26 37.35
C ASP A 573 -18.76 18.45 36.42
N ILE A 574 -17.48 18.77 36.21
CA ILE A 574 -17.06 19.90 35.35
C ILE A 574 -17.30 19.54 33.87
N VAL A 575 -16.94 18.32 33.46
CA VAL A 575 -17.14 17.84 32.09
C VAL A 575 -18.63 17.83 31.73
N ALA A 576 -19.48 17.36 32.65
CA ALA A 576 -20.92 17.34 32.41
C ALA A 576 -21.48 18.75 32.24
N GLN A 577 -21.06 19.71 33.05
CA GLN A 577 -21.50 21.11 32.91
C GLN A 577 -21.14 21.68 31.54
N LYS A 578 -19.89 21.49 31.07
CA LYS A 578 -19.48 21.95 29.74
C LYS A 578 -20.27 21.24 28.63
N LEU A 579 -20.51 19.93 28.73
CA LEU A 579 -21.33 19.22 27.73
C LEU A 579 -22.78 19.73 27.68
N LEU A 580 -23.37 20.07 28.84
CA LEU A 580 -24.72 20.64 28.91
C LEU A 580 -24.80 22.04 28.30
N GLU A 581 -23.80 22.88 28.56
CA GLU A 581 -23.66 24.20 27.94
C GLU A 581 -23.54 24.09 26.42
N VAL A 582 -22.65 23.20 25.96
CA VAL A 582 -22.39 23.00 24.54
C VAL A 582 -23.59 22.38 23.80
N ASN A 583 -24.38 21.54 24.48
CA ASN A 583 -25.59 20.92 23.92
C ASN A 583 -26.71 21.93 23.57
N GLU A 584 -26.62 23.19 24.01
CA GLU A 584 -27.56 24.24 23.59
C GLU A 584 -27.41 24.59 22.10
N ASN A 585 -26.19 24.46 21.56
CA ASN A 585 -25.86 24.86 20.19
C ASN A 585 -25.38 23.69 19.31
N ASN A 586 -25.25 22.50 19.90
CA ASN A 586 -24.69 21.30 19.28
C ASN A 586 -25.48 20.05 19.61
N TYR A 587 -25.29 19.01 18.82
CA TYR A 587 -25.86 17.69 19.05
C TYR A 587 -24.89 16.84 19.88
N CYS A 588 -25.03 16.89 21.20
CA CYS A 588 -24.22 16.07 22.10
C CYS A 588 -24.82 14.67 22.26
N ILE A 589 -23.99 13.66 22.02
CA ILE A 589 -24.33 12.25 22.14
C ILE A 589 -23.30 11.59 23.06
N HIS A 590 -23.79 10.84 24.04
CA HIS A 590 -22.96 10.04 24.92
C HIS A 590 -23.36 8.57 24.83
N ILE A 591 -22.39 7.72 24.48
CA ILE A 591 -22.55 6.28 24.48
C ILE A 591 -21.86 5.72 25.72
N GLN A 592 -22.68 5.23 26.64
CA GLN A 592 -22.24 4.54 27.84
C GLN A 592 -22.23 3.04 27.55
N ILE A 593 -21.04 2.44 27.52
CA ILE A 593 -20.88 0.99 27.46
C ILE A 593 -21.08 0.43 28.88
N GLY A 594 -22.02 -0.51 29.04
CA GLY A 594 -22.34 -1.10 30.34
C GLY A 594 -23.52 -0.46 31.05
N GLU A 595 -23.43 -0.42 32.39
CA GLU A 595 -24.50 0.08 33.24
C GLU A 595 -24.48 1.61 33.34
N PRO A 596 -25.61 2.25 33.69
CA PRO A 596 -25.65 3.69 33.93
C PRO A 596 -24.69 4.13 35.04
N THR A 597 -24.00 5.23 34.78
CA THR A 597 -23.11 5.95 35.72
C THR A 597 -23.78 7.19 36.26
N GLN A 598 -23.26 7.77 37.34
CA GLN A 598 -23.78 9.05 37.84
C GLN A 598 -23.62 10.15 36.79
N PHE A 599 -22.50 10.14 36.06
CA PHE A 599 -22.22 11.07 34.97
C PHE A 599 -23.23 10.96 33.83
N SER A 600 -23.41 9.75 33.27
CA SER A 600 -24.32 9.52 32.14
C SER A 600 -25.78 9.83 32.49
N GLU A 601 -26.22 9.52 33.71
CA GLU A 601 -27.56 9.88 34.19
C GLU A 601 -27.75 11.39 34.33
N TYR A 602 -26.73 12.10 34.82
CA TYR A 602 -26.78 13.54 35.01
C TYR A 602 -26.88 14.30 33.68
N ILE A 603 -26.03 13.99 32.69
CA ILE A 603 -26.10 14.64 31.37
C ILE A 603 -27.38 14.28 30.61
N ARG A 604 -27.89 13.06 30.79
CA ARG A 604 -29.19 12.63 30.21
C ARG A 604 -30.34 13.49 30.71
N GLN A 605 -30.37 13.77 32.02
CA GLN A 605 -31.40 14.63 32.63
C GLN A 605 -31.31 16.08 32.13
N GLY A 606 -30.12 16.53 31.77
CA GLY A 606 -29.90 17.84 31.15
C GLY A 606 -30.13 17.90 29.64
N GLY A 607 -30.58 16.81 29.00
CA GLY A 607 -31.02 16.81 27.60
C GLY A 607 -30.02 16.22 26.60
N VAL A 608 -28.85 15.77 27.04
CA VAL A 608 -27.89 15.05 26.17
C VAL A 608 -28.46 13.69 25.78
N ILE A 609 -28.27 13.28 24.53
CA ILE A 609 -28.70 11.96 24.05
C ILE A 609 -27.76 10.90 24.65
N VAL A 610 -28.26 10.12 25.60
CA VAL A 610 -27.49 9.05 26.24
C VAL A 610 -28.00 7.68 25.83
N LYS A 611 -27.11 6.85 25.29
CA LYS A 611 -27.41 5.46 24.93
C LYS A 611 -26.57 4.50 25.78
N TYR A 612 -27.25 3.58 26.45
CA TYR A 612 -26.62 2.47 27.17
C TYR A 612 -26.49 1.26 26.25
N ILE A 613 -25.27 0.73 26.15
CA ILE A 613 -24.91 -0.33 25.20
C ILE A 613 -24.31 -1.50 25.96
N LYS A 614 -24.89 -2.68 25.76
CA LYS A 614 -24.39 -3.93 26.37
C LYS A 614 -23.80 -4.89 25.36
N LYS A 615 -24.25 -4.84 24.10
CA LYS A 615 -23.83 -5.71 22.99
C LYS A 615 -23.20 -4.92 21.86
N GLU A 616 -22.37 -5.61 21.10
CA GLU A 616 -21.74 -5.10 19.87
C GLU A 616 -22.77 -4.63 18.83
N ASP A 617 -23.75 -5.47 18.50
CA ASP A 617 -24.73 -5.15 17.44
C ASP A 617 -25.58 -3.92 17.78
N ASP A 618 -26.01 -3.80 19.05
CA ASP A 618 -26.77 -2.64 19.53
C ASP A 618 -26.00 -1.32 19.37
N PHE A 619 -24.66 -1.37 19.48
CA PHE A 619 -23.78 -0.22 19.29
C PHE A 619 -23.78 0.23 17.83
N TYR A 620 -23.57 -0.71 16.91
CA TYR A 620 -23.50 -0.40 15.49
C TYR A 620 -24.83 0.04 14.92
N ASP A 621 -25.92 -0.63 15.29
CA ASP A 621 -27.28 -0.25 14.89
C ASP A 621 -27.60 1.18 15.34
N PHE A 622 -27.21 1.53 16.57
CA PHE A 622 -27.40 2.89 17.08
C PHE A 622 -26.58 3.93 16.30
N LEU A 623 -25.32 3.63 15.98
CA LEU A 623 -24.47 4.53 15.20
C LEU A 623 -24.98 4.73 13.76
N ILE A 624 -25.54 3.69 13.15
CA ILE A 624 -26.16 3.77 11.83
C ILE A 624 -27.46 4.58 11.92
N ASP A 625 -28.34 4.28 12.88
CA ASP A 625 -29.61 5.01 13.07
C ASP A 625 -29.39 6.49 13.35
N ILE A 626 -28.41 6.83 14.19
CA ILE A 626 -28.15 8.24 14.53
C ILE A 626 -27.54 9.01 13.37
N THR A 627 -26.61 8.40 12.61
CA THR A 627 -26.06 9.04 11.41
C THR A 627 -27.14 9.20 10.34
N ASP A 628 -28.01 8.21 10.13
CA ASP A 628 -29.12 8.35 9.19
C ASP A 628 -30.11 9.45 9.61
N ARG A 629 -30.40 9.61 10.90
CA ARG A 629 -31.32 10.66 11.39
C ARG A 629 -30.79 12.09 11.24
N PHE A 630 -29.48 12.28 11.34
CA PHE A 630 -28.89 13.61 11.20
C PHE A 630 -28.73 14.04 9.74
N TYR A 631 -28.61 13.08 8.83
CA TYR A 631 -28.22 13.35 7.44
C TYR A 631 -29.23 12.86 6.39
N ARG A 632 -30.42 12.39 6.79
CA ARG A 632 -31.59 12.13 5.91
C ARG A 632 -32.81 12.85 6.46
#